data_AF-A0AA88DEV5-F1
#
_entry.id   AF-A0AA88DEV5-F1
#
_cell.length_a   1.000
_cell.length_b   1.000
_cell.length_c   1.000
_cell.angle_alpha   90.00
_cell.angle_beta   90.00
_cell.angle_gamma   90.00
#
_symmetry.space_group_name_H-M   'P 1'
#
loop_
_entity.id
_entity.type
_entity.pdbx_description
1 polymer ?
#
loop_
_entity_poly.entity_id
_entity_poly.type
_entity_poly.pdbx_seq_one_letter_code
_entity_poly.pdbx_strand_id
1 'polypeptide(L)' 'MGGKASIQGARGEARSKKNLSQMNANAERFLLSILEVGLACSVESPKDRMNVPEVIKELVSVKNALLGIGKPR' A
#
# COMPACT_ATOMS: atom_id res chain seq x y z
N MET A 1 -6.92 -52.26 18.81
CA MET A 1 -6.57 -52.12 17.38
C MET A 1 -7.80 -51.55 16.70
N GLY A 2 -7.87 -50.39 16.06
CA GLY A 2 -6.97 -49.36 15.53
C GLY A 2 -7.89 -48.53 14.60
N GLY A 3 -7.73 -47.25 14.32
CA GLY A 3 -6.81 -46.22 14.74
C GLY A 3 -7.50 -44.87 14.50
N LYS A 4 -6.92 -43.80 15.03
CA LYS A 4 -7.35 -42.43 14.77
C LYS A 4 -6.70 -41.90 13.47
N ALA A 5 -7.40 -40.91 12.90
CA ALA A 5 -6.92 -39.78 12.09
C ALA A 5 -6.70 -39.95 10.59
N SER A 6 -7.35 -39.08 9.81
CA SER A 6 -6.72 -38.08 8.92
C SER A 6 -7.77 -37.03 8.49
N ILE A 7 -7.67 -35.74 8.86
CA ILE A 7 -7.13 -34.57 8.08
C ILE A 7 -7.42 -34.63 6.56
N GLN A 8 -7.86 -33.59 5.84
CA GLN A 8 -7.48 -32.18 5.87
C GLN A 8 -8.49 -31.38 5.01
N GLY A 9 -9.05 -30.28 5.52
CA GLY A 9 -9.99 -29.46 4.75
C GLY A 9 -10.09 -27.99 5.20
N ALA A 10 -8.97 -27.36 5.58
CA ALA A 10 -8.96 -25.98 6.09
C ALA A 10 -7.77 -25.13 5.58
N ARG A 11 -7.16 -25.50 4.45
CA ARG A 11 -5.95 -24.83 3.94
C ARG A 11 -6.22 -23.70 2.92
N GLY A 12 -7.45 -23.61 2.39
CA GLY A 12 -7.83 -22.65 1.33
C GLY A 12 -8.20 -21.25 1.83
N GLU A 13 -8.91 -21.14 2.95
CA GLU A 13 -9.50 -19.87 3.40
C GLU A 13 -8.50 -18.91 4.05
N ALA A 14 -7.56 -19.45 4.84
CA ALA A 14 -6.56 -18.65 5.54
C ALA A 14 -5.56 -17.97 4.59
N ARG A 15 -5.32 -18.53 3.40
CA ARG A 15 -4.44 -17.95 2.37
C ARG A 15 -5.13 -16.81 1.62
N SER A 16 -6.44 -16.91 1.39
CA SER A 16 -7.22 -15.87 0.71
C SER A 16 -7.37 -14.60 1.56
N LYS A 17 -7.67 -14.76 2.86
CA LYS A 17 -7.83 -13.63 3.80
C LYS A 17 -6.55 -12.77 3.97
N LYS A 18 -5.38 -13.42 3.99
CA LYS A 18 -4.07 -12.73 4.11
C LYS A 18 -3.75 -11.82 2.92
N ASN A 19 -4.16 -12.22 1.71
CA ASN A 19 -3.92 -11.42 0.50
C ASN A 19 -4.83 -10.18 0.47
N LEU A 20 -6.09 -10.31 0.89
CA LEU A 20 -7.03 -9.19 1.01
C LEU A 20 -6.55 -8.16 2.05
N SER A 21 -6.12 -8.62 3.24
CA SER A 21 -5.62 -7.72 4.28
C SER A 21 -4.33 -7.00 3.86
N GLN A 22 -3.45 -7.67 3.12
CA GLN A 22 -2.22 -7.06 2.59
C GLN A 22 -2.52 -6.03 1.50
N MET A 23 -3.46 -6.33 0.61
CA MET A 23 -3.90 -5.40 -0.44
C MET A 23 -4.54 -4.16 0.16
N ASN A 24 -5.33 -4.32 1.23
CA ASN A 24 -5.93 -3.21 1.95
C ASN A 24 -4.88 -2.33 2.65
N ALA A 25 -3.91 -2.92 3.35
CA ALA A 25 -2.83 -2.16 3.99
C ALA A 25 -1.95 -1.40 2.98
N ASN A 26 -1.75 -1.97 1.79
CA ASN A 26 -1.04 -1.29 0.71
C ASN A 26 -1.88 -0.11 0.19
N ALA A 27 -3.17 -0.32 -0.08
CA ALA A 27 -4.09 0.74 -0.52
C ALA A 27 -4.15 1.90 0.49
N GLU A 28 -4.25 1.60 1.79
CA GLU A 28 -4.23 2.61 2.86
C GLU A 28 -2.94 3.45 2.83
N ARG A 29 -1.77 2.81 2.69
CA ARG A 29 -0.48 3.52 2.59
C ARG A 29 -0.40 4.44 1.36
N PHE A 30 -0.90 3.98 0.22
CA PHE A 30 -0.92 4.80 -1.00
C PHE A 30 -1.86 5.99 -0.87
N LEU A 31 -3.06 5.77 -0.32
CA LEU A 31 -4.03 6.84 -0.10
C LEU A 31 -3.48 7.88 0.88
N LEU A 32 -2.88 7.45 1.99
CA LEU A 32 -2.23 8.36 2.94
C LEU A 32 -1.17 9.23 2.26
N SER A 33 -0.26 8.62 1.48
CA SER A 33 0.80 9.36 0.79
C SER A 33 0.27 10.38 -0.23
N ILE A 34 -0.76 10.01 -1.00
CA ILE A 34 -1.39 10.94 -1.98
C ILE A 34 -2.13 12.07 -1.26
N LEU A 35 -2.83 11.78 -0.16
CA LEU A 35 -3.53 12.78 0.62
C LEU A 35 -2.56 13.78 1.27
N GLU A 36 -1.42 13.33 1.77
CA GLU A 36 -0.36 14.19 2.31
C GLU A 36 0.15 15.18 1.24
N VAL A 37 0.43 14.70 0.02
CA VAL A 37 0.82 15.56 -1.10
C VAL A 37 -0.32 16.53 -1.46
N GLY A 38 -1.56 16.06 -1.50
CA GLY A 38 -2.74 16.88 -1.79
C GLY A 38 -2.98 17.99 -0.75
N LEU A 39 -2.78 17.68 0.52
CA LEU A 39 -2.84 18.65 1.62
C LEU A 39 -1.72 19.69 1.50
N ALA A 40 -0.49 19.27 1.21
CA ALA A 40 0.64 20.18 0.99
C ALA A 40 0.45 21.11 -0.23
N CYS A 41 -0.30 20.67 -1.24
CA CYS A 41 -0.69 21.51 -2.38
C CYS A 41 -1.85 22.47 -2.06
N SER A 42 -2.66 22.14 -1.05
CA SER A 42 -3.89 22.85 -0.68
C SER A 42 -3.71 23.79 0.52
N VAL A 43 -2.48 24.02 0.96
CA VAL A 43 -2.17 25.01 1.98
C VAL A 43 -2.67 26.38 1.53
N GLU A 44 -3.35 27.12 2.41
CA GLU A 44 -4.03 28.37 2.08
C GLU A 44 -3.08 29.39 1.42
N SER A 45 -1.93 29.63 2.07
CA SER A 45 -0.87 30.51 1.60
C SER A 45 -0.09 29.88 0.43
N PRO A 46 -0.03 30.52 -0.75
CA PRO A 46 0.74 30.00 -1.89
C PRO A 46 2.23 29.83 -1.61
N LYS A 47 2.81 30.60 -0.68
CA LYS A 47 4.24 30.55 -0.33
C LYS A 47 4.61 29.32 0.50
N ASP A 48 3.62 28.75 1.18
CA ASP A 48 3.79 27.61 2.08
C ASP A 48 3.37 26.28 1.41
N ARG A 49 2.85 26.35 0.18
CA ARG A 49 2.57 25.16 -0.62
C ARG A 49 3.86 24.50 -1.06
N MET A 50 3.83 23.18 -1.14
CA MET A 50 4.89 22.41 -1.79
C MET A 50 5.09 22.90 -3.22
N ASN A 51 6.35 23.07 -3.64
CA ASN A 51 6.64 23.51 -5.00
C ASN A 51 6.37 22.39 -6.02
N VAL A 52 6.04 22.76 -7.26
CA VAL A 52 5.67 21.78 -8.31
C VAL A 52 6.74 20.71 -8.54
N PRO A 53 8.06 21.02 -8.58
CA PRO A 53 9.10 20.01 -8.69
C PRO A 53 9.06 18.95 -7.56
N GLU A 54 8.84 19.37 -6.31
CA GLU A 54 8.68 18.47 -5.16
C GLU A 54 7.41 17.62 -5.29
N VAL A 55 6.29 18.22 -5.70
CA VAL A 55 5.05 17.47 -5.95
C VAL A 55 5.28 16.36 -6.98
N ILE A 56 5.94 16.66 -8.10
CA ILE A 56 6.25 15.67 -9.14
C ILE A 56 7.13 14.55 -8.57
N LYS A 57 8.16 14.91 -7.79
CA LYS A 57 9.06 13.94 -7.15
C LYS A 57 8.31 12.99 -6.23
N GLU A 58 7.45 13.50 -5.35
CA GLU A 58 6.66 12.70 -4.43
C GLU A 58 5.65 11.80 -5.17
N LEU A 59 4.93 12.33 -6.16
CA LEU A 59 4.00 11.53 -6.96
C LEU A 59 4.70 10.41 -7.73
N VAL A 60 5.89 10.65 -8.28
CA VAL A 60 6.69 9.61 -8.94
C VAL A 60 7.16 8.56 -7.94
N SER A 61 7.57 8.97 -6.73
CA SER A 61 7.95 8.06 -5.65
C SER A 61 6.81 7.13 -5.26
N VAL A 62 5.62 7.68 -5.01
CA VAL A 62 4.40 6.91 -4.68
C VAL A 62 4.05 5.93 -5.81
N LYS A 63 4.08 6.38 -7.07
CA LYS A 63 3.84 5.52 -8.25
C LYS A 63 4.84 4.37 -8.31
N ASN A 64 6.13 4.63 -8.12
CA ASN A 64 7.16 3.60 -8.18
C ASN A 64 7.02 2.58 -7.04
N ALA A 65 6.67 3.03 -5.85
CA ALA A 65 6.37 2.15 -4.71
C ALA A 65 5.16 1.24 -4.98
N LEU A 66 4.12 1.75 -5.65
CA LEU A 66 2.94 0.98 -6.07
C LEU A 66 3.27 -0.07 -7.11
N LEU A 67 4.07 0.29 -8.11
CA LEU A 67 4.45 -0.60 -9.19
C LEU A 67 5.61 -1.53 -8.83
N GLY A 68 6.20 -1.39 -7.64
CA GLY A 68 7.37 -2.16 -7.21
C GLY A 68 8.64 -1.84 -8.01
N ILE A 69 8.70 -0.68 -8.66
CA ILE A 69 9.83 -0.24 -9.48
C ILE A 69 10.88 0.38 -8.53
N GLY A 70 12.07 -0.23 -8.45
CA GLY A 70 13.21 0.34 -7.70
C GLY A 70 13.54 -0.30 -6.34
N LYS A 71 12.92 -1.42 -5.95
CA LYS A 71 13.49 -2.28 -4.90
C LYS A 71 14.50 -3.25 -5.52
N PRO A 72 15.77 -3.31 -5.06
CA PRO A 72 16.60 -4.47 -5.36
C PRO A 72 15.90 -5.73 -4.82
N ARG A 73 15.88 -6.80 -5.62
CA ARG A 73 15.37 -8.11 -5.21
C ARG A 73 16.22 -8.71 -4.11
#